data_AF-A0A7C2TVL7-F1
#
_entry.id   AF-A0A7C2TVL7-F1
#
_cell.length_a   1.000
_cell.length_b   1.000
_cell.length_c   1.000
_cell.angle_alpha   90.00
_cell.angle_beta   90.00
_cell.angle_gamma   90.00
#
_symmetry.space_group_name_H-M   'P 1'
#
loop_
_entity.id
_entity.type
_entity.pdbx_description
1 polymer ?
#
loop_
_entity_poly.entity_id
_entity_poly.type
_entity_poly.pdbx_seq_one_letter_code
_entity_poly.pdbx_strand_id
1 'polypeptide(L)'
;MLIVDNFETITDDTVHDFVLNLPEPSKCLITSRAQSLRQARAVSLRGLAKEEALLLIMPIFAASASKAAIEAASDVHKWELDEGLGQLVELWLLEAGEKLDASKRRYNLHPLTRAFAQNRLSENPNLEHRAKVRLVEYLESFAKAAGGDKWEWERYDEIEDEKDNIFALIDWCFENREAIVGINLTKSVTFFMSIRGYLSESFAFGRKAAEIARQNTKKDDLAWLLVKGIGLREINGGNLEEGEALIRECFEKGMALAKSSFDELAVASFKRELSELAASEGKLMEAKEGLESVIPILREQNELTLSGTLGNLAEVNRKLGQYDTAYEIGYEGLELAKKMKKRETIAWISRTLAYTEAERGNYLSALSFAQQAMEFYEKSGLFFQKIEEVKTLINELQGKLAF
;
A
#
# COMPACT_ATOMS: atom_id res chain seq x y z
N MET A 1 13.35 36.07 -33.42
CA MET A 1 12.43 34.93 -33.57
C MET A 1 11.04 35.45 -33.26
N LEU A 2 10.11 35.35 -34.20
CA LEU A 2 8.71 35.73 -34.04
C LEU A 2 7.91 34.47 -33.68
N ILE A 3 6.92 34.58 -32.80
CA ILE A 3 5.97 33.49 -32.51
C ILE A 3 4.59 34.04 -32.80
N VAL A 4 3.87 33.37 -33.70
CA VAL A 4 2.49 33.71 -34.05
C VAL A 4 1.61 32.54 -33.67
N ASP A 5 0.78 32.73 -32.65
CA ASP A 5 -0.13 31.70 -32.17
C ASP A 5 -1.49 31.82 -32.87
N ASN A 6 -2.10 30.67 -33.16
CA ASN A 6 -3.47 30.58 -33.69
C ASN A 6 -3.68 31.36 -35.00
N PHE A 7 -2.74 31.21 -35.95
CA PHE A 7 -2.61 32.03 -37.16
C PHE A 7 -3.87 32.09 -38.03
N GLU A 8 -4.70 31.05 -38.04
CA GLU A 8 -5.99 31.00 -38.74
C GLU A 8 -6.99 32.05 -38.25
N THR A 9 -6.79 32.63 -37.07
CA THR A 9 -7.68 33.66 -36.50
C THR A 9 -7.32 35.08 -36.95
N ILE A 10 -6.17 35.26 -37.60
CA ILE A 10 -5.71 36.55 -38.10
C ILE A 10 -6.34 36.80 -39.47
N THR A 11 -7.25 37.77 -39.53
CA THR A 11 -7.96 38.18 -40.75
C THR A 11 -7.27 39.27 -41.56
N ASP A 12 -6.17 39.82 -41.05
CA ASP A 12 -5.41 40.87 -41.73
C ASP A 12 -4.37 40.26 -42.68
N ASP A 13 -4.65 40.35 -43.99
CA ASP A 13 -3.80 39.81 -45.06
C ASP A 13 -2.38 40.41 -45.06
N THR A 14 -2.19 41.62 -44.52
CA THR A 14 -0.85 42.23 -44.44
C THR A 14 0.08 41.48 -43.49
N VAL A 15 -0.49 40.85 -42.45
CA VAL A 15 0.26 39.99 -41.52
C VAL A 15 0.65 38.68 -42.20
N HIS A 16 -0.21 38.12 -43.06
CA HIS A 16 0.11 36.93 -43.86
C HIS A 16 1.30 37.20 -44.78
N ASP A 17 1.27 38.32 -45.51
CA ASP A 17 2.35 38.72 -46.42
C ASP A 17 3.66 39.03 -45.69
N PHE A 18 3.59 39.67 -44.51
CA PHE A 18 4.77 39.95 -43.69
C PHE A 18 5.44 38.67 -43.18
N VAL A 19 4.65 37.70 -42.72
CA VAL A 19 5.18 36.42 -42.21
C VAL A 19 5.80 35.57 -43.31
N LEU A 20 5.30 35.66 -44.54
CA LEU A 20 5.88 35.00 -45.72
C LEU A 20 7.18 35.67 -46.19
N ASN A 21 7.36 36.98 -45.95
CA ASN A 21 8.50 37.76 -46.42
C ASN A 21 9.35 38.31 -45.26
N LEU A 22 9.66 37.46 -44.28
CA LEU A 22 10.47 37.86 -43.13
C LEU A 22 11.91 38.23 -43.55
N PRO A 23 12.44 39.37 -43.09
CA PRO A 23 13.82 39.75 -43.39
C PRO A 23 14.80 38.79 -42.71
N GLU A 24 15.74 38.24 -43.48
CA GLU A 24 16.82 37.42 -42.91
C GLU A 24 17.65 38.23 -41.89
N PRO A 25 18.09 37.61 -40.78
CA PRO A 25 18.04 36.19 -40.41
C PRO A 25 16.81 35.80 -39.56
N SER A 26 15.70 36.55 -39.64
CA SER A 26 14.54 36.36 -38.78
C SER A 26 13.81 35.04 -39.07
N LYS A 27 13.50 34.30 -38.02
CA LYS A 27 12.65 33.08 -38.08
C LYS A 27 11.31 33.35 -37.42
N CYS A 28 10.24 32.78 -37.96
CA CYS A 28 8.91 32.78 -37.35
C CYS A 28 8.46 31.35 -37.07
N LEU A 29 7.97 31.10 -35.86
CA LEU A 29 7.26 29.89 -35.47
C LEU A 29 5.77 30.21 -35.47
N ILE A 30 4.99 29.38 -36.15
CA ILE A 30 3.56 29.59 -36.34
C ILE A 30 2.83 28.36 -35.82
N THR A 31 1.84 28.55 -34.97
CA THR A 31 0.86 27.50 -34.65
C THR A 31 -0.40 27.78 -35.46
N SER A 32 -0.97 26.71 -36.04
CA SER A 32 -2.26 26.82 -36.71
C SER A 32 -2.97 25.47 -36.75
N ARG A 33 -4.30 25.50 -36.69
CA ARG A 33 -5.15 24.30 -36.90
C ARG A 33 -5.36 23.96 -38.37
N ALA A 34 -5.03 24.87 -39.29
CA ALA A 34 -5.17 24.66 -40.73
C ALA A 34 -3.84 24.87 -41.45
N GLN A 35 -3.57 24.08 -42.49
CA GLN A 35 -2.38 24.28 -43.32
C GLN A 35 -2.66 25.35 -44.38
N SER A 36 -2.49 26.63 -44.02
CA SER A 36 -2.75 27.77 -44.92
C SER A 36 -1.50 28.28 -45.65
N LEU A 37 -0.30 28.01 -45.14
CA LEU A 37 0.96 28.54 -45.68
C LEU A 37 1.70 27.51 -46.54
N ARG A 38 1.96 27.86 -47.81
CA ARG A 38 2.67 26.99 -48.78
C ARG A 38 4.19 27.02 -48.67
N GLN A 39 4.76 28.07 -48.07
CA GLN A 39 6.22 28.28 -47.96
C GLN A 39 6.74 28.10 -46.52
N ALA A 40 6.04 27.31 -45.69
CA ALA A 40 6.45 26.99 -44.33
C ALA A 40 6.78 25.50 -44.19
N ARG A 41 7.81 25.16 -43.40
CA ARG A 41 8.03 23.76 -42.98
C ARG A 41 6.97 23.39 -41.94
N ALA A 42 5.90 22.74 -42.39
CA ALA A 42 4.86 22.27 -41.51
C ALA A 42 5.36 21.10 -40.64
N VAL A 43 5.25 21.24 -39.32
CA VAL A 43 5.39 20.13 -38.36
C VAL A 43 3.99 19.84 -37.86
N SER A 44 3.42 18.69 -38.24
CA SER A 44 2.09 18.31 -37.80
C SER A 44 2.15 17.84 -36.34
N LEU A 45 1.64 18.66 -35.43
CA LEU A 45 1.42 18.28 -34.04
C LEU A 45 0.14 17.44 -33.97
N ARG A 46 0.22 16.17 -34.40
CA ARG A 46 -0.85 15.19 -34.15
C ARG A 46 -0.55 14.47 -32.84
N GLY A 47 -1.61 14.11 -32.10
CA GLY A 47 -1.46 13.13 -31.02
C GLY A 47 -0.91 11.81 -31.58
N LEU A 48 -0.26 11.03 -30.73
CA LEU A 48 0.09 9.65 -31.05
C LEU A 48 -1.17 8.90 -31.49
N ALA A 49 -1.05 7.99 -32.45
CA ALA A 49 -2.15 7.05 -32.71
C ALA A 49 -2.44 6.25 -31.43
N LYS A 50 -3.68 5.81 -31.22
CA LYS A 50 -4.08 5.13 -29.97
C LYS A 50 -3.24 3.88 -29.71
N GLU A 51 -2.92 3.11 -30.75
CA GLU A 51 -2.07 1.91 -30.67
C GLU A 51 -0.62 2.28 -30.30
N GLU A 52 -0.10 3.37 -30.85
CA GLU A 52 1.23 3.88 -30.53
C GLU A 52 1.29 4.38 -29.09
N ALA A 53 0.27 5.11 -28.63
CA ALA A 53 0.17 5.59 -27.26
C ALA A 53 0.14 4.41 -26.28
N LEU A 54 -0.68 3.40 -26.54
CA LEU A 54 -0.75 2.17 -25.74
C LEU A 54 0.58 1.42 -25.75
N LEU A 55 1.18 1.18 -26.92
CA LEU A 55 2.45 0.47 -27.02
C LEU A 55 3.59 1.18 -26.28
N LEU A 56 3.63 2.52 -26.35
CA LEU A 56 4.67 3.33 -25.73
C LEU A 56 4.58 3.36 -24.21
N ILE A 57 3.39 3.25 -23.61
CA ILE A 57 3.24 3.25 -22.14
C ILE A 57 3.43 1.86 -21.52
N MET A 58 3.29 0.78 -22.29
CA MET A 58 3.39 -0.58 -21.76
C MET A 58 4.71 -0.91 -21.04
N PRO A 59 5.87 -0.33 -21.40
CA PRO A 59 7.12 -0.55 -20.65
C PRO A 59 7.11 -0.02 -19.22
N ILE A 60 6.21 0.90 -18.84
CA ILE A 60 6.15 1.41 -17.46
C ILE A 60 5.66 0.34 -16.46
N PHE A 61 4.97 -0.71 -16.94
CA PHE A 61 4.51 -1.82 -16.12
C PHE A 61 5.65 -2.82 -15.93
N ALA A 62 5.97 -3.11 -14.66
CA ALA A 62 6.99 -4.07 -14.29
C ALA A 62 6.59 -5.51 -14.66
N ALA A 63 5.29 -5.81 -14.61
CA ALA A 63 4.72 -7.11 -14.96
C ALA A 63 3.54 -6.95 -15.93
N SER A 64 2.68 -7.97 -16.02
CA SER A 64 1.41 -7.86 -16.73
C SER A 64 0.53 -6.75 -16.12
N ALA A 65 -0.33 -6.12 -16.91
CA ALA A 65 -1.19 -5.02 -16.50
C ALA A 65 -2.66 -5.33 -16.75
N SER A 66 -3.55 -4.93 -15.84
CA SER A 66 -4.99 -4.95 -16.09
C SER A 66 -5.40 -3.89 -17.11
N LYS A 67 -6.52 -4.10 -17.81
CA LYS A 67 -7.08 -3.12 -18.75
C LYS A 67 -7.28 -1.75 -18.08
N ALA A 68 -7.78 -1.72 -16.85
CA ALA A 68 -8.03 -0.49 -16.10
C ALA A 68 -6.74 0.26 -15.74
N ALA A 69 -5.65 -0.46 -15.43
CA ALA A 69 -4.34 0.17 -15.20
C ALA A 69 -3.77 0.78 -16.50
N ILE A 70 -3.95 0.09 -17.63
CA ILE A 70 -3.54 0.59 -18.96
C ILE A 70 -4.36 1.83 -19.34
N GLU A 71 -5.67 1.83 -19.11
CA GLU A 71 -6.54 3.00 -19.31
C GLU A 71 -6.02 4.22 -18.53
N ALA A 72 -5.76 4.04 -17.23
CA ALA A 72 -5.26 5.11 -16.38
C ALA A 72 -3.89 5.66 -16.84
N ALA A 73 -2.96 4.78 -17.20
CA ALA A 73 -1.63 5.18 -17.65
C ALA A 73 -1.66 5.89 -19.01
N SER A 74 -2.43 5.36 -19.96
CA SER A 74 -2.46 5.82 -21.35
C SER A 74 -3.34 7.04 -21.60
N ASP A 75 -4.35 7.28 -20.76
CA ASP A 75 -5.40 8.29 -20.99
C ASP A 75 -6.26 7.98 -22.24
N VAL A 76 -6.27 6.72 -22.68
CA VAL A 76 -7.08 6.21 -23.79
C VAL A 76 -8.27 5.45 -23.22
N HIS A 77 -9.49 5.85 -23.59
CA HIS A 77 -10.70 5.42 -22.89
C HIS A 77 -11.62 4.50 -23.71
N LYS A 78 -12.34 3.63 -23.00
CA LYS A 78 -13.50 2.87 -23.51
C LYS A 78 -13.20 2.11 -24.82
N TRP A 79 -13.93 2.42 -25.90
CA TRP A 79 -13.85 1.76 -27.19
C TRP A 79 -12.47 1.87 -27.83
N GLU A 80 -11.83 3.04 -27.72
CA GLU A 80 -10.50 3.25 -28.31
C GLU A 80 -9.44 2.37 -27.65
N LEU A 81 -9.60 2.12 -26.34
CA LEU A 81 -8.73 1.21 -25.61
C LEU A 81 -8.95 -0.24 -26.04
N ASP A 82 -10.20 -0.69 -26.12
CA ASP A 82 -10.54 -2.06 -26.55
C ASP A 82 -10.03 -2.36 -27.96
N GLU A 83 -10.26 -1.44 -28.88
CA GLU A 83 -9.82 -1.57 -30.26
C GLU A 83 -8.29 -1.56 -30.35
N GLY A 84 -7.62 -0.63 -29.65
CA GLY A 84 -6.17 -0.53 -29.66
C GLY A 84 -5.48 -1.75 -29.03
N LEU A 85 -5.97 -2.24 -27.90
CA LEU A 85 -5.46 -3.47 -27.28
C LEU A 85 -5.70 -4.68 -28.18
N GLY A 86 -6.88 -4.77 -28.82
CA GLY A 86 -7.20 -5.82 -29.78
C GLY A 86 -6.21 -5.88 -30.94
N GLN A 87 -5.94 -4.74 -31.58
CA GLN A 87 -4.98 -4.64 -32.69
C GLN A 87 -3.56 -5.00 -32.24
N LEU A 88 -3.12 -4.53 -31.08
CA LEU A 88 -1.77 -4.86 -30.57
C LEU A 88 -1.61 -6.36 -30.25
N VAL A 89 -2.68 -7.02 -29.81
CA VAL A 89 -2.70 -8.49 -29.61
C VAL A 89 -2.71 -9.21 -30.96
N GLU A 90 -3.52 -8.77 -31.94
CA GLU A 90 -3.54 -9.35 -33.29
C GLU A 90 -2.18 -9.24 -34.00
N LEU A 91 -1.46 -8.15 -33.76
CA LEU A 91 -0.11 -7.91 -34.26
C LEU A 91 0.99 -8.63 -33.44
N TRP A 92 0.63 -9.42 -32.42
CA TRP A 92 1.55 -10.12 -31.53
C TRP A 92 2.55 -9.20 -30.80
N LEU A 93 2.18 -7.93 -30.61
CA LEU A 93 2.95 -6.97 -29.83
C LEU A 93 2.64 -7.09 -28.33
N LEU A 94 1.39 -7.48 -28.01
CA LEU A 94 0.94 -7.79 -26.66
C LEU A 94 0.48 -9.24 -26.54
N GLU A 95 0.74 -9.82 -25.37
CA GLU A 95 0.17 -11.09 -24.95
C GLU A 95 -1.04 -10.83 -24.04
N ALA A 96 -2.18 -11.43 -24.38
CA ALA A 96 -3.39 -11.40 -23.57
C ALA A 96 -3.48 -12.67 -22.71
N GLY A 97 -3.68 -12.50 -21.40
CA GLY A 97 -3.85 -13.62 -20.46
C GLY A 97 -5.11 -14.45 -20.73
N GLU A 98 -5.08 -15.71 -20.30
CA GLU A 98 -6.08 -16.74 -20.60
C GLU A 98 -7.43 -16.59 -19.87
N LYS A 99 -7.61 -15.57 -19.01
CA LYS A 99 -8.88 -15.34 -18.30
C LYS A 99 -10.02 -15.11 -19.31
N LEU A 100 -11.09 -15.91 -19.18
CA LEU A 100 -12.28 -15.88 -20.05
C LEU A 100 -13.05 -14.55 -19.94
N ASP A 101 -13.05 -13.94 -18.76
CA ASP A 101 -13.64 -12.63 -18.53
C ASP A 101 -12.70 -11.53 -19.07
N ALA A 102 -13.14 -10.88 -20.15
CA ALA A 102 -12.39 -9.80 -20.80
C ALA A 102 -12.07 -8.63 -19.86
N SER A 103 -12.87 -8.41 -18.81
CA SER A 103 -12.62 -7.36 -17.82
C SER A 103 -11.46 -7.70 -16.87
N LYS A 104 -11.19 -9.00 -16.68
CA LYS A 104 -10.11 -9.52 -15.83
C LYS A 104 -8.87 -9.92 -16.63
N ARG A 105 -8.90 -9.78 -17.95
CA ARG A 105 -7.78 -10.07 -18.83
C ARG A 105 -6.61 -9.13 -18.53
N ARG A 106 -5.43 -9.71 -18.38
CA ARG A 106 -4.17 -8.98 -18.18
C ARG A 106 -3.37 -9.00 -19.48
N TYR A 107 -2.60 -7.95 -19.71
CA TYR A 107 -1.79 -7.78 -20.92
C TYR A 107 -0.32 -7.68 -20.54
N ASN A 108 0.53 -8.35 -21.30
CA ASN A 108 1.98 -8.24 -21.15
C ASN A 108 2.63 -7.85 -22.48
N LEU A 109 3.73 -7.13 -22.39
CA LEU A 109 4.51 -6.71 -23.54
C LEU A 109 5.58 -7.75 -23.85
N HIS A 110 5.62 -8.21 -25.10
CA HIS A 110 6.63 -9.19 -25.53
C HIS A 110 8.06 -8.62 -25.36
N PRO A 111 9.07 -9.40 -24.92
CA PRO A 111 10.39 -8.87 -24.55
C PRO A 111 11.09 -8.02 -25.62
N LEU A 112 11.01 -8.43 -26.89
CA LEU A 112 11.61 -7.68 -28.01
C LEU A 112 10.91 -6.34 -28.24
N THR A 113 9.58 -6.33 -28.15
CA THR A 113 8.76 -5.12 -28.28
C THR A 113 8.99 -4.17 -27.11
N ARG A 114 9.21 -4.71 -25.90
CA ARG A 114 9.56 -3.94 -24.70
C ARG A 114 10.83 -3.14 -24.88
N ALA A 115 11.91 -3.73 -25.40
CA ALA A 115 13.15 -3.00 -25.64
C ALA A 115 12.98 -1.83 -26.62
N PHE A 116 12.22 -2.04 -27.70
CA PHE A 116 11.91 -0.98 -28.67
C PHE A 116 11.07 0.14 -28.07
N ALA A 117 9.97 -0.20 -27.41
CA ALA A 117 9.05 0.77 -26.82
C ALA A 117 9.72 1.55 -25.68
N GLN A 118 10.56 0.90 -24.85
CA GLN A 118 11.32 1.55 -23.79
C GLN A 118 12.28 2.62 -24.34
N ASN A 119 12.97 2.32 -25.44
CA ASN A 119 13.87 3.29 -26.06
C ASN A 119 13.10 4.52 -26.54
N ARG A 120 11.96 4.32 -27.21
CA ARG A 120 11.09 5.42 -27.66
C ARG A 120 10.47 6.22 -26.52
N LEU A 121 10.11 5.56 -25.42
CA LEU A 121 9.57 6.22 -24.24
C LEU A 121 10.65 7.08 -23.56
N SER A 122 11.90 6.60 -23.51
CA SER A 122 13.03 7.34 -22.92
C SER A 122 13.39 8.63 -23.68
N GLU A 123 13.05 8.72 -24.97
CA GLU A 123 13.15 9.96 -25.75
C GLU A 123 12.15 11.03 -25.27
N ASN A 124 11.14 10.65 -24.49
CA ASN A 124 10.03 11.50 -24.04
C ASN A 124 9.80 11.42 -22.51
N PRO A 125 10.75 11.90 -21.67
CA PRO A 125 10.69 11.73 -20.21
C PRO A 125 9.45 12.36 -19.56
N ASN A 126 8.93 13.46 -20.11
CA ASN A 126 7.69 14.08 -19.62
C ASN A 126 6.44 13.23 -19.88
N LEU A 127 6.42 12.44 -20.95
CA LEU A 127 5.33 11.51 -21.23
C LEU A 127 5.39 10.35 -20.23
N GLU A 128 6.57 9.77 -20.04
CA GLU A 128 6.81 8.70 -19.07
C GLU A 128 6.40 9.12 -17.66
N HIS A 129 6.88 10.29 -17.21
CA HIS A 129 6.56 10.82 -15.87
C HIS A 129 5.05 10.96 -15.67
N ARG A 130 4.33 11.60 -16.61
CA ARG A 130 2.88 11.79 -16.50
C ARG A 130 2.12 10.47 -16.52
N ALA A 131 2.54 9.51 -17.35
CA ALA A 131 1.92 8.19 -17.39
C ALA A 131 2.10 7.44 -16.06
N LYS A 132 3.30 7.48 -15.48
CA LYS A 132 3.58 6.88 -14.17
C LYS A 132 2.78 7.55 -13.05
N VAL A 133 2.69 8.87 -13.01
CA VAL A 133 1.90 9.58 -11.99
C VAL A 133 0.42 9.15 -12.04
N ARG A 134 -0.21 9.13 -13.22
CA ARG A 134 -1.60 8.66 -13.36
C ARG A 134 -1.78 7.20 -12.91
N LEU A 135 -0.80 6.35 -13.24
CA LEU A 135 -0.83 4.95 -12.83
C LEU A 135 -0.71 4.79 -11.32
N VAL A 136 0.15 5.58 -10.66
CA VAL A 136 0.28 5.58 -9.19
C VAL A 136 -1.03 6.03 -8.54
N GLU A 137 -1.65 7.11 -9.00
CA GLU A 137 -2.93 7.62 -8.47
C GLU A 137 -4.07 6.59 -8.62
N TYR A 138 -4.10 5.89 -9.76
CA TYR A 138 -5.03 4.78 -9.98
C TYR A 138 -4.78 3.61 -9.03
N LEU A 139 -3.53 3.15 -8.92
CA LEU A 139 -3.17 2.02 -8.06
C LEU A 139 -3.36 2.34 -6.58
N GLU A 140 -3.14 3.58 -6.16
CA GLU A 140 -3.45 4.04 -4.80
C GLU A 140 -4.96 3.91 -4.54
N SER A 141 -5.79 4.42 -5.45
CA SER A 141 -7.25 4.35 -5.34
C SER A 141 -7.77 2.92 -5.36
N PHE A 142 -7.18 2.09 -6.23
CA PHE A 142 -7.48 0.67 -6.36
C PHE A 142 -7.10 -0.10 -5.07
N ALA A 143 -5.88 0.07 -4.57
CA ALA A 143 -5.42 -0.57 -3.33
C ALA A 143 -6.30 -0.16 -2.13
N LYS A 144 -6.67 1.13 -2.04
CA LYS A 144 -7.62 1.62 -1.02
C LYS A 144 -8.98 0.92 -1.10
N ALA A 145 -9.51 0.73 -2.30
CA ALA A 145 -10.78 0.06 -2.50
C ALA A 145 -10.72 -1.47 -2.29
N ALA A 146 -9.57 -2.10 -2.55
CA ALA A 146 -9.34 -3.53 -2.38
C ALA A 146 -8.96 -3.93 -0.94
N GLY A 147 -8.95 -2.97 -0.01
CA GLY A 147 -8.83 -3.20 1.43
C GLY A 147 -8.05 -2.09 2.14
N GLY A 148 -7.21 -1.34 1.43
CA GLY A 148 -6.61 -0.10 1.91
C GLY A 148 -5.95 -0.19 3.28
N ASP A 149 -6.31 0.75 4.16
CA ASP A 149 -5.91 0.81 5.56
C ASP A 149 -6.77 -0.07 6.49
N LYS A 150 -7.66 -0.89 5.91
CA LYS A 150 -8.52 -1.81 6.63
C LYS A 150 -8.04 -3.24 6.43
N TRP A 151 -8.27 -4.07 7.44
CA TRP A 151 -8.07 -5.52 7.37
C TRP A 151 -9.20 -6.22 6.58
N GLU A 152 -9.47 -5.74 5.36
CA GLU A 152 -10.43 -6.33 4.41
C GLU A 152 -9.64 -7.13 3.35
N TRP A 153 -9.23 -8.34 3.71
CA TRP A 153 -8.33 -9.19 2.93
C TRP A 153 -9.00 -9.92 1.74
N GLU A 154 -10.32 -9.90 1.66
CA GLU A 154 -11.11 -10.64 0.66
C GLU A 154 -10.74 -10.28 -0.80
N ARG A 155 -10.19 -9.08 -1.02
CA ARG A 155 -9.78 -8.59 -2.34
C ARG A 155 -8.28 -8.46 -2.51
N TYR A 156 -7.49 -8.99 -1.58
CA TYR A 156 -6.02 -8.94 -1.68
C TYR A 156 -5.47 -9.78 -2.82
N ASP A 157 -6.20 -10.78 -3.32
CA ASP A 157 -5.82 -11.48 -4.56
C ASP A 157 -5.79 -10.51 -5.75
N GLU A 158 -6.61 -9.46 -5.75
CA GLU A 158 -6.58 -8.43 -6.79
C GLU A 158 -5.34 -7.52 -6.66
N ILE A 159 -4.88 -7.27 -5.43
CA ILE A 159 -3.64 -6.52 -5.16
C ILE A 159 -2.42 -7.39 -5.53
N GLU A 160 -2.49 -8.69 -5.25
CA GLU A 160 -1.47 -9.68 -5.62
C GLU A 160 -1.20 -9.68 -7.13
N ASP A 161 -2.26 -9.65 -7.94
CA ASP A 161 -2.18 -9.54 -9.40
C ASP A 161 -1.44 -8.26 -9.88
N GLU A 162 -1.45 -7.17 -9.10
CA GLU A 162 -0.78 -5.89 -9.41
C GLU A 162 0.51 -5.64 -8.61
N LYS A 163 0.93 -6.58 -7.75
CA LYS A 163 1.99 -6.38 -6.75
C LYS A 163 3.28 -5.84 -7.35
N ASP A 164 3.75 -6.45 -8.44
CA ASP A 164 5.03 -6.06 -9.06
C ASP A 164 4.98 -4.64 -9.64
N ASN A 165 3.82 -4.25 -10.20
CA ASN A 165 3.60 -2.89 -10.69
C ASN A 165 3.56 -1.90 -9.53
N ILE A 166 2.89 -2.24 -8.43
CA ILE A 166 2.81 -1.41 -7.23
C ILE A 166 4.19 -1.19 -6.62
N PHE A 167 4.96 -2.26 -6.40
CA PHE A 167 6.27 -2.20 -5.75
C PHE A 167 7.27 -1.38 -6.58
N ALA A 168 7.32 -1.60 -7.90
CA ALA A 168 8.18 -0.83 -8.80
C ALA A 168 7.83 0.66 -8.80
N LEU A 169 6.54 1.00 -8.71
CA LEU A 169 6.10 2.39 -8.69
C LEU A 169 6.34 3.09 -7.34
N ILE A 170 6.24 2.37 -6.22
CA ILE A 170 6.64 2.90 -4.91
C ILE A 170 8.11 3.32 -4.93
N ASP A 171 8.99 2.46 -5.45
CA ASP A 171 10.41 2.78 -5.59
C ASP A 171 10.63 3.99 -6.51
N TRP A 172 9.98 3.99 -7.68
CA TRP A 172 10.07 5.10 -8.62
C TRP A 172 9.62 6.44 -8.01
N CYS A 173 8.53 6.44 -7.23
CA CYS A 173 8.04 7.64 -6.55
C CYS A 173 9.07 8.21 -5.56
N PHE A 174 9.75 7.35 -4.80
CA PHE A 174 10.78 7.78 -3.86
C PHE A 174 12.06 8.29 -4.55
N GLU A 175 12.37 7.78 -5.74
CA GLU A 175 13.51 8.24 -6.55
C GLU A 175 13.25 9.58 -7.27
N ASN A 176 12.00 9.87 -7.67
CA ASN A 176 11.64 11.00 -8.53
C ASN A 176 10.98 12.18 -7.81
N ARG A 177 11.13 12.26 -6.47
CA ARG A 177 10.55 13.31 -5.60
C ARG A 177 9.03 13.37 -5.58
N GLU A 178 8.33 12.34 -6.04
CA GLU A 178 6.87 12.18 -5.93
C GLU A 178 6.49 11.56 -4.58
N ALA A 179 7.06 12.14 -3.51
CA ALA A 179 7.10 11.54 -2.19
C ALA A 179 5.72 11.32 -1.56
N ILE A 180 4.80 12.27 -1.75
CA ILE A 180 3.48 12.24 -1.13
C ILE A 180 2.66 11.07 -1.70
N VAL A 181 2.69 10.91 -3.03
CA VAL A 181 1.94 9.84 -3.69
C VAL A 181 2.56 8.47 -3.38
N GLY A 182 3.90 8.38 -3.38
CA GLY A 182 4.62 7.17 -2.96
C GLY A 182 4.32 6.76 -1.52
N ILE A 183 4.24 7.72 -0.60
CA ILE A 183 3.79 7.51 0.78
C ILE A 183 2.38 6.93 0.80
N ASN A 184 1.42 7.58 0.13
CA ASN A 184 0.02 7.14 0.17
C ASN A 184 -0.18 5.75 -0.42
N LEU A 185 0.50 5.44 -1.52
CA LEU A 185 0.47 4.12 -2.13
C LEU A 185 1.05 3.08 -1.17
N THR A 186 2.22 3.35 -0.58
CA THR A 186 2.86 2.47 0.43
C THR A 186 1.91 2.16 1.57
N LYS A 187 1.23 3.20 2.11
CA LYS A 187 0.24 3.02 3.17
C LYS A 187 -0.91 2.10 2.76
N SER A 188 -1.40 2.29 1.54
CA SER A 188 -2.56 1.55 1.01
C SER A 188 -2.27 0.06 0.82
N VAL A 189 -1.00 -0.36 0.77
CA VAL A 189 -0.60 -1.76 0.64
C VAL A 189 0.16 -2.32 1.84
N THR A 190 0.34 -1.55 2.93
CA THR A 190 1.07 -2.02 4.12
C THR A 190 0.44 -3.28 4.73
N PHE A 191 -0.88 -3.30 4.89
CA PHE A 191 -1.58 -4.48 5.42
C PHE A 191 -1.53 -5.65 4.46
N PHE A 192 -1.66 -5.41 3.16
CA PHE A 192 -1.46 -6.43 2.14
C PHE A 192 -0.07 -7.07 2.23
N MET A 193 1.00 -6.27 2.25
CA MET A 193 2.37 -6.77 2.33
C MET A 193 2.60 -7.59 3.59
N SER A 194 2.09 -7.09 4.70
CA SER A 194 2.13 -7.73 6.01
C SER A 194 1.42 -9.08 6.04
N ILE A 195 0.22 -9.11 5.47
CA ILE A 195 -0.65 -10.28 5.43
C ILE A 195 -0.08 -11.35 4.49
N ARG A 196 0.43 -10.96 3.32
CA ARG A 196 0.99 -11.88 2.31
C ARG A 196 2.44 -12.28 2.54
N GLY A 197 3.11 -11.70 3.55
CA GLY A 197 4.47 -12.06 3.94
C GLY A 197 5.59 -11.31 3.21
N TYR A 198 5.28 -10.20 2.53
CA TYR A 198 6.25 -9.28 1.89
C TYR A 198 6.90 -8.34 2.92
N LEU A 199 7.53 -8.95 3.94
CA LEU A 199 8.07 -8.23 5.10
C LEU A 199 9.29 -7.37 4.74
N SER A 200 10.15 -7.87 3.85
CA SER A 200 11.32 -7.14 3.35
C SER A 200 10.93 -5.84 2.67
N GLU A 201 9.94 -5.92 1.79
CA GLU A 201 9.41 -4.81 0.99
C GLU A 201 8.65 -3.83 1.88
N SER A 202 7.81 -4.33 2.79
CA SER A 202 7.13 -3.49 3.79
C SER A 202 8.12 -2.66 4.59
N PHE A 203 9.21 -3.28 5.05
CA PHE A 203 10.24 -2.60 5.81
C PHE A 203 11.04 -1.60 4.96
N ALA A 204 11.43 -1.99 3.75
CA ALA A 204 12.19 -1.13 2.84
C ALA A 204 11.39 0.13 2.46
N PHE A 205 10.13 -0.04 2.04
CA PHE A 205 9.26 1.07 1.67
C PHE A 205 8.89 1.92 2.88
N GLY A 206 8.56 1.30 4.02
CA GLY A 206 8.27 2.00 5.27
C GLY A 206 9.44 2.89 5.72
N ARG A 207 10.68 2.41 5.61
CA ARG A 207 11.89 3.19 5.92
C ARG A 207 12.04 4.40 5.00
N LYS A 208 11.96 4.20 3.68
CA LYS A 208 12.07 5.29 2.68
C LYS A 208 10.99 6.34 2.90
N ALA A 209 9.75 5.90 3.09
CA ALA A 209 8.60 6.77 3.34
C ALA A 209 8.79 7.62 4.60
N ALA A 210 9.32 7.03 5.68
CA ALA A 210 9.58 7.73 6.92
C ALA A 210 10.72 8.75 6.82
N GLU A 211 11.81 8.43 6.12
CA GLU A 211 12.90 9.37 5.91
C GLU A 211 12.43 10.62 5.16
N ILE A 212 11.57 10.45 4.16
CA ILE A 212 11.04 11.56 3.38
C ILE A 212 9.98 12.35 4.16
N ALA A 213 9.13 11.67 4.93
CA ALA A 213 8.17 12.33 5.80
C ALA A 213 8.86 13.17 6.89
N ARG A 214 10.06 12.76 7.36
CA ARG A 214 10.92 13.53 8.27
C ARG A 214 11.31 14.90 7.70
N GLN A 215 11.50 14.98 6.38
CA GLN A 215 11.95 16.21 5.71
C GLN A 215 10.80 17.17 5.39
N ASN A 216 9.55 16.68 5.31
CA ASN A 216 8.41 17.43 4.78
C ASN A 216 7.39 17.93 5.84
N THR A 217 7.69 17.83 7.13
CA THR A 217 6.90 18.42 8.24
C THR A 217 5.43 17.96 8.39
N LYS A 218 4.94 16.99 7.59
CA LYS A 218 3.62 16.36 7.79
C LYS A 218 3.73 15.23 8.81
N LYS A 219 3.42 15.54 10.07
CA LYS A 219 3.66 14.70 11.26
C LYS A 219 2.81 13.41 11.30
N ASP A 220 1.60 13.43 10.73
CA ASP A 220 0.64 12.32 10.83
C ASP A 220 1.00 11.16 9.89
N ASP A 221 1.59 11.47 8.73
CA ASP A 221 2.02 10.46 7.75
C ASP A 221 3.26 9.70 8.23
N LEU A 222 4.17 10.41 8.88
CA LEU A 222 5.37 9.87 9.53
C LEU A 222 4.98 8.90 10.66
N ALA A 223 4.02 9.29 11.50
CA ALA A 223 3.54 8.46 12.60
C ALA A 223 2.92 7.14 12.12
N TRP A 224 2.02 7.22 11.13
CA TRP A 224 1.29 6.06 10.63
C TRP A 224 2.21 5.05 9.91
N LEU A 225 3.13 5.53 9.07
CA LEU A 225 4.06 4.68 8.32
C LEU A 225 5.08 3.99 9.23
N LEU A 226 5.56 4.70 10.25
CA LEU A 226 6.48 4.16 11.25
C LEU A 226 5.82 3.14 12.18
N VAL A 227 4.52 3.29 12.46
CA VAL A 227 3.72 2.36 13.28
C VAL A 227 3.30 1.12 12.52
N LYS A 228 2.75 1.26 11.32
CA LYS A 228 2.17 0.11 10.60
C LYS A 228 3.16 -0.61 9.70
N GLY A 229 4.12 0.09 9.08
CA GLY A 229 5.10 -0.53 8.17
C GLY A 229 6.15 -1.39 8.88
N ILE A 230 6.33 -1.17 10.18
CA ILE A 230 7.41 -1.72 10.99
C ILE A 230 6.90 -2.55 12.18
N GLY A 231 5.73 -2.23 12.75
CA GLY A 231 5.14 -2.93 13.90
C GLY A 231 4.70 -4.38 13.64
N LEU A 232 4.70 -4.84 12.38
CA LEU A 232 4.22 -6.18 12.01
C LEU A 232 5.25 -7.30 12.12
N ARG A 233 6.30 -7.04 12.90
CA ARG A 233 7.29 -7.99 13.43
C ARG A 233 6.64 -9.14 14.22
N GLU A 234 5.43 -8.95 14.74
CA GLU A 234 4.62 -9.94 15.46
C GLU A 234 4.07 -11.10 14.61
N ILE A 235 4.40 -11.20 13.31
CA ILE A 235 3.90 -12.30 12.47
C ILE A 235 4.91 -13.39 12.15
N ASN A 236 6.16 -13.12 11.78
CA ASN A 236 7.06 -14.22 11.36
C ASN A 236 8.53 -13.87 11.60
N GLY A 237 9.13 -14.48 12.62
CA GLY A 237 10.52 -14.28 13.02
C GLY A 237 11.51 -14.37 11.86
N GLY A 238 12.40 -13.38 11.78
CA GLY A 238 13.51 -13.36 10.84
C GLY A 238 14.29 -12.06 10.90
N ASN A 239 15.45 -12.09 11.56
CA ASN A 239 16.41 -11.00 11.83
C ASN A 239 15.91 -9.86 12.74
N LEU A 240 16.12 -10.10 14.04
CA LEU A 240 15.55 -9.34 15.13
C LEU A 240 16.30 -8.01 15.43
N GLU A 241 17.61 -7.96 15.56
CA GLU A 241 18.25 -6.84 16.29
C GLU A 241 18.32 -5.50 15.53
N GLU A 242 18.73 -5.50 14.26
CA GLU A 242 18.95 -4.24 13.51
C GLU A 242 17.63 -3.55 13.14
N GLY A 243 16.59 -4.35 12.86
CA GLY A 243 15.23 -3.86 12.67
C GLY A 243 14.74 -3.16 13.94
N GLU A 244 14.81 -3.83 15.09
CA GLU A 244 14.33 -3.39 16.43
C GLU A 244 14.83 -2.01 16.83
N ALA A 245 16.14 -1.77 16.66
CA ALA A 245 16.75 -0.50 17.01
C ALA A 245 16.17 0.66 16.18
N LEU A 246 15.97 0.45 14.88
CA LEU A 246 15.37 1.43 13.99
C LEU A 246 13.89 1.63 14.31
N ILE A 247 13.14 0.56 14.61
CA ILE A 247 11.73 0.66 15.05
C ILE A 247 11.62 1.57 16.27
N ARG A 248 12.44 1.29 17.28
CA ARG A 248 12.46 2.02 18.55
C ARG A 248 12.81 3.48 18.34
N GLU A 249 13.88 3.77 17.61
CA GLU A 249 14.28 5.14 17.28
C GLU A 249 13.13 5.90 16.58
N CYS A 250 12.43 5.22 15.67
CA CYS A 250 11.31 5.80 14.95
C CYS A 250 10.12 6.10 15.86
N PHE A 251 9.76 5.18 16.76
CA PHE A 251 8.70 5.38 17.73
C PHE A 251 9.01 6.47 18.76
N GLU A 252 10.24 6.52 19.25
CA GLU A 252 10.68 7.56 20.18
C GLU A 252 10.62 8.94 19.54
N LYS A 253 11.05 9.06 18.28
CA LYS A 253 10.95 10.31 17.51
C LYS A 253 9.51 10.69 17.20
N GLY A 254 8.69 9.73 16.75
CA GLY A 254 7.26 9.94 16.50
C GLY A 254 6.54 10.42 17.75
N MET A 255 6.81 9.78 18.89
CA MET A 255 6.29 10.18 20.19
C MET A 255 6.76 11.59 20.59
N ALA A 256 8.04 11.94 20.38
CA ALA A 256 8.56 13.28 20.67
C ALA A 256 7.85 14.35 19.82
N LEU A 257 7.57 14.04 18.55
CA LEU A 257 6.79 14.91 17.67
C LEU A 257 5.34 15.04 18.14
N ALA A 258 4.67 13.94 18.49
CA ALA A 258 3.30 13.95 19.01
C ALA A 258 3.18 14.76 20.32
N LYS A 259 4.18 14.63 21.21
CA LYS A 259 4.29 15.49 22.41
C LYS A 259 4.40 16.96 22.04
N SER A 260 5.20 17.30 21.03
CA SER A 260 5.36 18.69 20.56
C SER A 260 4.09 19.28 19.94
N SER A 261 3.19 18.44 19.42
CA SER A 261 1.90 18.84 18.84
C SER A 261 0.72 18.69 19.81
N PHE A 262 0.97 18.33 21.08
CA PHE A 262 -0.07 18.09 22.09
C PHE A 262 -1.12 17.04 21.66
N ASP A 263 -0.70 16.05 20.86
CA ASP A 263 -1.56 14.95 20.42
C ASP A 263 -1.40 13.75 21.37
N GLU A 264 -2.23 13.72 22.41
CA GLU A 264 -2.18 12.68 23.44
C GLU A 264 -2.54 11.29 22.90
N LEU A 265 -3.41 11.19 21.89
CA LEU A 265 -3.82 9.93 21.29
C LEU A 265 -2.68 9.33 20.45
N ALA A 266 -1.95 10.15 19.70
CA ALA A 266 -0.75 9.72 18.99
C ALA A 266 0.34 9.28 19.97
N VAL A 267 0.56 10.02 21.06
CA VAL A 267 1.51 9.61 22.12
C VAL A 267 1.13 8.26 22.71
N ALA A 268 -0.14 8.04 23.03
CA ALA A 268 -0.64 6.76 23.53
C ALA A 268 -0.42 5.62 22.53
N SER A 269 -0.66 5.88 21.24
CA SER A 269 -0.44 4.90 20.17
C SER A 269 1.03 4.51 20.05
N PHE A 270 1.96 5.47 20.02
CA PHE A 270 3.39 5.17 19.97
C PHE A 270 3.90 4.43 21.21
N LYS A 271 3.40 4.80 22.39
CA LYS A 271 3.79 4.15 23.64
C LYS A 271 3.32 2.69 23.69
N ARG A 272 2.12 2.40 23.16
CA ARG A 272 1.60 1.03 22.99
C ARG A 272 2.55 0.17 22.15
N GLU A 273 2.99 0.67 21.00
CA GLU A 273 3.89 -0.07 20.10
C GLU A 273 5.27 -0.30 20.72
N LEU A 274 5.82 0.69 21.44
CA LEU A 274 7.08 0.52 22.18
C LEU A 274 6.97 -0.55 23.27
N SER A 275 5.81 -0.66 23.93
CA SER A 275 5.57 -1.70 24.92
C SER A 275 5.42 -3.09 24.30
N GLU A 276 4.81 -3.18 23.13
CA GLU A 276 4.75 -4.43 22.36
C GLU A 276 6.15 -4.88 21.94
N LEU A 277 6.98 -3.95 21.47
CA LEU A 277 8.40 -4.20 21.18
C LEU A 277 9.14 -4.70 22.43
N ALA A 278 8.96 -4.03 23.57
CA ALA A 278 9.54 -4.47 24.84
C ALA A 278 9.07 -5.89 25.25
N ALA A 279 7.81 -6.25 24.99
CA ALA A 279 7.31 -7.60 25.24
C ALA A 279 8.00 -8.64 24.36
N SER A 280 8.25 -8.31 23.09
CA SER A 280 8.99 -9.19 22.15
C SER A 280 10.46 -9.39 22.54
N GLU A 281 11.08 -8.37 23.16
CA GLU A 281 12.43 -8.45 23.75
C GLU A 281 12.47 -9.18 25.10
N GLY A 282 11.33 -9.67 25.61
CA GLY A 282 11.22 -10.33 26.91
C GLY A 282 11.21 -9.37 28.10
N LYS A 283 11.17 -8.04 27.88
CA LYS A 283 11.07 -7.01 28.94
C LYS A 283 9.62 -6.84 29.38
N LEU A 284 9.05 -7.92 29.93
CA LEU A 284 7.61 -8.03 30.22
C LEU A 284 7.10 -6.99 31.22
N MET A 285 7.90 -6.59 32.21
CA MET A 285 7.51 -5.56 33.18
C MET A 285 7.43 -4.16 32.55
N GLU A 286 8.41 -3.80 31.71
CA GLU A 286 8.41 -2.53 30.96
C GLU A 286 7.21 -2.48 30.00
N ALA A 287 6.94 -3.59 29.30
CA ALA A 287 5.77 -3.72 28.45
C ALA A 287 4.46 -3.52 29.22
N LYS A 288 4.32 -4.15 30.38
CA LYS A 288 3.14 -4.03 31.25
C LYS A 288 2.89 -2.58 31.65
N GLU A 289 3.90 -1.92 32.24
CA GLU A 289 3.79 -0.53 32.71
C GLU A 289 3.45 0.43 31.57
N GLY A 290 4.07 0.23 30.41
CA GLY A 290 3.81 1.07 29.25
C GLY A 290 2.40 0.90 28.68
N LEU A 291 1.90 -0.34 28.57
CA LEU A 291 0.52 -0.62 28.14
C LEU A 291 -0.51 -0.09 29.14
N GLU A 292 -0.31 -0.28 30.45
CA GLU A 292 -1.23 0.20 31.49
C GLU A 292 -1.37 1.73 31.46
N SER A 293 -0.27 2.43 31.23
CA SER A 293 -0.26 3.89 31.23
C SER A 293 -1.06 4.54 30.09
N VAL A 294 -1.32 3.83 28.99
CA VAL A 294 -2.06 4.36 27.83
C VAL A 294 -3.56 4.06 27.89
N ILE A 295 -3.97 3.13 28.75
CA ILE A 295 -5.39 2.69 28.86
C ILE A 295 -6.34 3.86 29.14
N PRO A 296 -6.07 4.81 30.08
CA PRO A 296 -7.00 5.90 30.37
C PRO A 296 -7.31 6.75 29.12
N ILE A 297 -6.28 7.12 28.36
CA ILE A 297 -6.40 7.93 27.14
C ILE A 297 -7.21 7.16 26.08
N LEU A 298 -6.88 5.89 25.86
CA LEU A 298 -7.55 5.07 24.85
C LEU A 298 -9.01 4.77 25.23
N ARG A 299 -9.31 4.63 26.51
CA ARG A 299 -10.68 4.40 26.99
C ARG A 299 -11.59 5.60 26.75
N GLU A 300 -11.06 6.81 26.80
CA GLU A 300 -11.83 8.02 26.52
C GLU A 300 -11.95 8.32 25.02
N GLN A 301 -10.92 8.01 24.23
CA GLN A 301 -10.79 8.57 22.88
C GLN A 301 -10.83 7.53 21.76
N ASN A 302 -10.56 6.24 22.03
CA ASN A 302 -10.37 5.23 21.00
C ASN A 302 -10.61 3.78 21.49
N GLU A 303 -11.90 3.39 21.63
CA GLU A 303 -12.31 2.03 22.03
C GLU A 303 -11.70 0.92 21.14
N LEU A 304 -11.45 1.22 19.85
CA LEU A 304 -10.86 0.27 18.91
C LEU A 304 -9.44 -0.10 19.33
N THR A 305 -8.62 0.92 19.55
CA THR A 305 -7.23 0.75 19.92
C THR A 305 -7.13 0.20 21.35
N LEU A 306 -8.05 0.59 22.24
CA LEU A 306 -8.15 0.03 23.58
C LEU A 306 -8.32 -1.50 23.55
N SER A 307 -9.24 -2.03 22.73
CA SER A 307 -9.45 -3.48 22.61
C SER A 307 -8.15 -4.23 22.26
N GLY A 308 -7.41 -3.70 21.28
CA GLY A 308 -6.08 -4.19 20.92
C GLY A 308 -5.10 -4.13 22.10
N THR A 309 -4.99 -2.98 22.77
CA THR A 309 -4.10 -2.80 23.93
C THR A 309 -4.40 -3.78 25.07
N LEU A 310 -5.67 -4.05 25.34
CA LEU A 310 -6.09 -4.99 26.39
C LEU A 310 -5.67 -6.43 26.04
N GLY A 311 -5.78 -6.84 24.78
CA GLY A 311 -5.25 -8.15 24.37
C GLY A 311 -3.73 -8.28 24.55
N ASN A 312 -2.97 -7.21 24.28
CA ASN A 312 -1.51 -7.19 24.42
C ASN A 312 -1.15 -7.30 25.90
N LEU A 313 -1.86 -6.53 26.74
CA LEU A 313 -1.66 -6.55 28.18
C LEU A 313 -2.05 -7.91 28.77
N ALA A 314 -3.11 -8.55 28.26
CA ALA A 314 -3.47 -9.91 28.65
C ALA A 314 -2.36 -10.91 28.31
N GLU A 315 -1.78 -10.83 27.11
CA GLU A 315 -0.65 -11.68 26.72
C GLU A 315 0.59 -11.45 27.59
N VAL A 316 0.91 -10.20 27.92
CA VAL A 316 2.02 -9.86 28.83
C VAL A 316 1.78 -10.41 30.24
N ASN A 317 0.58 -10.23 30.80
CA ASN A 317 0.24 -10.77 32.13
C ASN A 317 0.28 -12.30 32.12
N ARG A 318 -0.15 -12.94 31.03
CA ARG A 318 -0.05 -14.40 30.85
C ARG A 318 1.41 -14.86 30.88
N LYS A 319 2.29 -14.21 30.11
CA LYS A 319 3.75 -14.50 30.12
C LYS A 319 4.41 -14.24 31.48
N LEU A 320 3.85 -13.34 32.29
CA LEU A 320 4.26 -13.08 33.68
C LEU A 320 3.68 -14.09 34.70
N GLY A 321 2.87 -15.06 34.26
CA GLY A 321 2.21 -16.04 35.14
C GLY A 321 0.98 -15.50 35.90
N GLN A 322 0.49 -14.31 35.54
CA GLN A 322 -0.64 -13.64 36.19
C GLN A 322 -1.94 -14.00 35.46
N TYR A 323 -2.30 -15.28 35.49
CA TYR A 323 -3.35 -15.83 34.61
C TYR A 323 -4.75 -15.29 34.88
N ASP A 324 -5.13 -15.07 36.13
CA ASP A 324 -6.45 -14.51 36.47
C ASP A 324 -6.59 -13.08 35.94
N THR A 325 -5.58 -12.25 36.17
CA THR A 325 -5.53 -10.88 35.62
C THR A 325 -5.49 -10.88 34.09
N ALA A 326 -4.74 -11.78 33.47
CA ALA A 326 -4.70 -11.93 32.02
C ALA A 326 -6.08 -12.27 31.44
N TYR A 327 -6.83 -13.14 32.11
CA TYR A 327 -8.18 -13.51 31.70
C TYR A 327 -9.15 -12.33 31.78
N GLU A 328 -9.18 -11.61 32.92
CA GLU A 328 -10.09 -10.48 33.12
C GLU A 328 -9.85 -9.38 32.07
N ILE A 329 -8.60 -8.99 31.87
CA ILE A 329 -8.20 -7.95 30.91
C ILE A 329 -8.50 -8.41 29.48
N GLY A 330 -8.15 -9.65 29.13
CA GLY A 330 -8.39 -10.21 27.80
C GLY A 330 -9.88 -10.29 27.49
N TYR A 331 -10.71 -10.67 28.47
CA TYR A 331 -12.16 -10.76 28.30
C TYR A 331 -12.80 -9.39 28.09
N GLU A 332 -12.37 -8.34 28.82
CA GLU A 332 -12.79 -6.96 28.57
C GLU A 332 -12.45 -6.54 27.13
N GLY A 333 -11.21 -6.80 26.69
CA GLY A 333 -10.76 -6.51 25.32
C GLY A 333 -11.58 -7.25 24.26
N LEU A 334 -11.94 -8.51 24.51
CA LEU A 334 -12.75 -9.33 23.62
C LEU A 334 -14.16 -8.79 23.46
N GLU A 335 -14.81 -8.35 24.54
CA GLU A 335 -16.16 -7.79 24.49
C GLU A 335 -16.19 -6.48 23.70
N LEU A 336 -15.17 -5.62 23.88
CA LEU A 336 -14.99 -4.43 23.03
C LEU A 336 -14.80 -4.81 21.55
N ALA A 337 -13.94 -5.80 21.26
CA ALA A 337 -13.71 -6.25 19.88
C ALA A 337 -15.01 -6.77 19.22
N LYS A 338 -15.83 -7.52 19.97
CA LYS A 338 -17.15 -8.01 19.53
C LYS A 338 -18.13 -6.88 19.27
N LYS A 339 -18.24 -5.92 20.19
CA LYS A 339 -19.09 -4.71 20.03
C LYS A 339 -18.76 -3.98 18.73
N MET A 340 -17.48 -3.89 18.39
CA MET A 340 -16.96 -3.22 17.19
C MET A 340 -16.89 -4.12 15.96
N LYS A 341 -17.25 -5.41 16.09
CA LYS A 341 -17.21 -6.43 15.03
C LYS A 341 -15.83 -6.58 14.37
N LYS A 342 -14.76 -6.45 15.15
CA LYS A 342 -13.37 -6.54 14.68
C LYS A 342 -12.86 -7.98 14.73
N ARG A 343 -13.14 -8.73 13.66
CA ARG A 343 -12.88 -10.18 13.58
C ARG A 343 -11.43 -10.59 13.86
N GLU A 344 -10.47 -9.82 13.38
CA GLU A 344 -9.04 -10.06 13.63
C GLU A 344 -8.71 -9.91 15.12
N THR A 345 -9.08 -8.79 15.72
CA THR A 345 -8.86 -8.52 17.14
C THR A 345 -9.57 -9.57 18.01
N ILE A 346 -10.78 -9.99 17.63
CA ILE A 346 -11.49 -11.11 18.28
C ILE A 346 -10.62 -12.37 18.22
N ALA A 347 -10.15 -12.78 17.04
CA ALA A 347 -9.40 -14.02 16.88
C ALA A 347 -8.10 -14.02 17.69
N TRP A 348 -7.36 -12.90 17.65
CA TRP A 348 -6.12 -12.76 18.39
C TRP A 348 -6.33 -12.77 19.91
N ILE A 349 -7.32 -12.02 20.43
CA ILE A 349 -7.64 -12.06 21.87
C ILE A 349 -8.15 -13.44 22.29
N SER A 350 -8.98 -14.08 21.46
CA SER A 350 -9.44 -15.46 21.70
C SER A 350 -8.26 -16.43 21.76
N ARG A 351 -7.25 -16.31 20.89
CA ARG A 351 -6.02 -17.10 20.99
C ARG A 351 -5.33 -16.88 22.34
N THR A 352 -5.15 -15.63 22.75
CA THR A 352 -4.52 -15.30 24.04
C THR A 352 -5.30 -15.90 25.21
N LEU A 353 -6.62 -15.78 25.22
CA LEU A 353 -7.50 -16.36 26.24
C LEU A 353 -7.47 -17.90 26.22
N ALA A 354 -7.33 -18.53 25.06
CA ALA A 354 -7.19 -19.98 24.96
C ALA A 354 -5.94 -20.48 25.70
N TYR A 355 -4.79 -19.84 25.47
CA TYR A 355 -3.56 -20.17 26.19
C TYR A 355 -3.68 -19.86 27.69
N THR A 356 -4.24 -18.71 28.06
CA THR A 356 -4.46 -18.35 29.47
C THR A 356 -5.32 -19.37 30.20
N GLU A 357 -6.45 -19.79 29.62
CA GLU A 357 -7.32 -20.81 30.21
C GLU A 357 -6.65 -22.19 30.28
N ALA A 358 -5.84 -22.54 29.28
CA ALA A 358 -5.06 -23.78 29.30
C ALA A 358 -4.06 -23.80 30.47
N GLU A 359 -3.40 -22.67 30.74
CA GLU A 359 -2.46 -22.49 31.87
C GLU A 359 -3.18 -22.46 33.23
N ARG A 360 -4.45 -22.02 33.27
CA ARG A 360 -5.34 -22.13 34.45
C ARG A 360 -5.88 -23.55 34.67
N GLY A 361 -5.69 -24.45 33.71
CA GLY A 361 -6.23 -25.82 33.74
C GLY A 361 -7.69 -25.96 33.28
N ASN A 362 -8.28 -24.88 32.76
CA ASN A 362 -9.67 -24.84 32.30
C ASN A 362 -9.77 -25.27 30.82
N TYR A 363 -9.51 -26.55 30.56
CA TYR A 363 -9.33 -27.04 29.18
C TYR A 363 -10.55 -26.91 28.27
N LEU A 364 -11.78 -26.98 28.82
CA LEU A 364 -13.02 -26.76 28.05
C LEU A 364 -13.13 -25.31 27.54
N SER A 365 -12.91 -24.34 28.42
CA SER A 365 -12.91 -22.92 28.07
C SER A 365 -11.80 -22.61 27.07
N ALA A 366 -10.60 -23.16 27.30
CA ALA A 366 -9.46 -23.03 26.40
C ALA A 366 -9.79 -23.53 24.98
N LEU A 367 -10.44 -24.69 24.87
CA LEU A 367 -10.82 -25.27 23.58
C LEU A 367 -11.85 -24.41 22.84
N SER A 368 -12.84 -23.87 23.56
CA SER A 368 -13.83 -22.96 22.98
C SER A 368 -13.18 -21.70 22.40
N PHE A 369 -12.24 -21.10 23.13
CA PHE A 369 -11.52 -19.91 22.65
C PHE A 369 -10.58 -20.23 21.49
N ALA A 370 -9.90 -21.39 21.52
CA ALA A 370 -9.02 -21.83 20.44
C ALA A 370 -9.81 -22.06 19.13
N GLN A 371 -10.99 -22.68 19.21
CA GLN A 371 -11.88 -22.87 18.07
C GLN A 371 -12.38 -21.54 17.49
N GLN A 372 -12.70 -20.57 18.35
CA GLN A 372 -13.09 -19.23 17.92
C GLN A 372 -11.97 -18.50 17.17
N ALA A 373 -10.72 -18.63 17.62
CA ALA A 373 -9.57 -18.09 16.90
C ALA A 373 -9.35 -18.82 15.55
N MET A 374 -9.49 -20.15 15.54
CA MET A 374 -9.30 -20.97 14.35
C MET A 374 -10.29 -20.63 13.23
N GLU A 375 -11.56 -20.39 13.56
CA GLU A 375 -12.58 -20.04 12.56
C GLU A 375 -12.16 -18.81 11.73
N PHE A 376 -11.50 -17.83 12.36
CA PHE A 376 -10.97 -16.66 11.66
C PHE A 376 -9.70 -16.98 10.88
N TYR A 377 -8.77 -17.74 11.45
CA TYR A 377 -7.49 -18.04 10.80
C TYR A 377 -7.66 -18.94 9.57
N GLU A 378 -8.55 -19.94 9.61
CA GLU A 378 -8.85 -20.79 8.44
C GLU A 378 -9.55 -20.01 7.34
N LYS A 379 -10.50 -19.13 7.69
CA LYS A 379 -11.19 -18.28 6.71
C LYS A 379 -10.23 -17.30 6.08
N SER A 380 -9.36 -16.67 6.87
CA SER A 380 -8.38 -15.72 6.34
C SER A 380 -7.29 -16.38 5.53
N GLY A 381 -6.89 -17.62 5.83
CA GLY A 381 -5.81 -18.32 5.11
C GLY A 381 -4.40 -17.75 5.36
N LEU A 382 -4.24 -16.90 6.39
CA LEU A 382 -3.20 -15.87 6.43
C LEU A 382 -2.27 -15.90 7.65
N PHE A 383 -2.16 -17.03 8.35
CA PHE A 383 -1.18 -17.16 9.42
C PHE A 383 -0.69 -18.59 9.54
N PHE A 384 0.04 -19.14 8.57
CA PHE A 384 0.42 -20.56 8.60
C PHE A 384 1.03 -20.97 9.95
N GLN A 385 1.95 -20.16 10.49
CA GLN A 385 2.51 -20.42 11.82
C GLN A 385 1.45 -20.34 12.94
N LYS A 386 0.63 -19.28 13.01
CA LYS A 386 -0.40 -19.15 14.07
C LYS A 386 -1.52 -20.20 13.94
N ILE A 387 -1.85 -20.60 12.70
CA ILE A 387 -2.76 -21.71 12.40
C ILE A 387 -2.18 -23.00 12.97
N GLU A 388 -0.92 -23.31 12.70
CA GLU A 388 -0.27 -24.50 13.23
C GLU A 388 -0.13 -24.46 14.75
N GLU A 389 0.17 -23.30 15.35
CA GLU A 389 0.20 -23.11 16.80
C GLU A 389 -1.17 -23.39 17.44
N VAL A 390 -2.25 -22.80 16.90
CA VAL A 390 -3.60 -23.01 17.45
C VAL A 390 -4.10 -24.42 17.17
N LYS A 391 -3.77 -25.04 16.02
CA LYS A 391 -4.08 -26.45 15.74
C LYS A 391 -3.40 -27.36 16.76
N THR A 392 -2.13 -27.10 17.04
CA THR A 392 -1.37 -27.85 18.05
C THR A 392 -2.03 -27.72 19.42
N LEU A 393 -2.38 -26.49 19.83
CA LEU A 393 -3.10 -26.25 21.08
C LEU A 393 -4.45 -27.00 21.12
N ILE A 394 -5.25 -26.96 20.05
CA ILE A 394 -6.53 -27.68 19.98
C ILE A 394 -6.32 -29.18 20.19
N ASN A 395 -5.33 -29.78 19.52
CA ASN A 395 -5.03 -31.20 19.64
C ASN A 395 -4.59 -31.58 21.07
N GLU A 396 -3.75 -30.76 21.70
CA GLU A 396 -3.32 -30.96 23.09
C GLU A 396 -4.50 -30.88 24.07
N LEU A 397 -5.38 -29.89 23.90
CA LEU A 397 -6.57 -29.72 24.73
C LEU A 397 -7.56 -30.87 24.58
N GLN A 398 -7.78 -31.35 23.35
CA GLN A 398 -8.61 -32.53 23.08
C GLN A 398 -8.02 -33.79 23.74
N GLY A 399 -6.70 -33.97 23.68
CA GLY A 399 -6.02 -35.06 24.36
C GLY A 399 -6.24 -35.02 25.88
N LYS A 400 -6.12 -33.84 26.50
CA LYS A 400 -6.37 -33.66 27.94
C LYS A 400 -7.82 -33.85 28.37
N LEU A 401 -8.78 -33.65 27.46
CA LEU A 401 -10.22 -33.84 27.73
C LEU A 401 -10.70 -35.26 27.46
N ALA A 402 -9.90 -36.09 26.79
CA ALA A 402 -10.20 -37.48 26.49
C ALA A 402 -9.86 -38.46 27.64
N PHE A 403 -9.16 -37.97 28.68
CA PHE A 403 -8.82 -38.68 29.91
C PHE A 403 -9.40 -37.93 31.12
#